data_AF-A0A956CPE3-F1
#
_entry.id   AF-A0A956CPE3-F1
#
_cell.length_a   1.000
_cell.length_b   1.000
_cell.length_c   1.000
_cell.angle_alpha   90.00
_cell.angle_beta   90.00
_cell.angle_gamma   90.00
#
_symmetry.space_group_name_H-M   'P 1'
#
loop_
_entity.id
_entity.type
_entity.pdbx_description
1 polymer ?
#
loop_
_entity_poly.entity_id
_entity_poly.type
_entity_poly.pdbx_seq_one_letter_code
_entity_poly.pdbx_strand_id
1 'polypeptide(L)'
;MAERDVPRTHLWVALTATLFGAIALYQSLAIGLVLDDAYISFRYAVRWAMGDGLSFNPGPPTEGYTNFLWVVLAAVFERVGMASPGTMPIVGVIAGVCVVWVAARSASGNAAGYDARSLVAGGIVAVAPGLTFYAGTGLETALYTLF
;
A
#
# COMPACT_ATOMS: atom_id res chain seq x y z
N MET A 1 -17.88 38.88 15.74
CA MET A 1 -17.91 37.71 14.82
C MET A 1 -16.82 36.77 15.30
N ALA A 2 -17.18 35.70 16.00
CA ALA A 2 -16.20 34.71 16.43
C ALA A 2 -15.74 33.93 15.20
N GLU A 3 -14.45 33.99 14.89
CA GLU A 3 -13.79 33.06 13.98
C GLU A 3 -14.14 31.64 14.47
N ARG A 4 -14.93 30.91 13.68
CA ARG A 4 -15.05 29.47 13.89
C ARG A 4 -13.68 28.90 13.54
N ASP A 5 -12.86 28.66 14.56
CA ASP A 5 -11.63 27.88 14.43
C ASP A 5 -11.98 26.58 13.70
N VAL A 6 -11.66 26.50 12.42
CA VAL A 6 -11.81 25.25 11.67
C VAL A 6 -10.83 24.28 12.30
N PRO A 7 -11.28 23.14 12.85
CA PRO A 7 -10.38 22.22 13.53
C PRO A 7 -9.28 21.76 12.57
N ARG A 8 -8.03 22.14 12.88
CA ARG A 8 -6.81 21.84 12.10
C ARG A 8 -6.45 20.36 12.11
N THR A 9 -7.27 19.52 12.73
CA THR A 9 -7.11 18.06 12.84
C THR A 9 -6.92 17.37 11.50
N HIS A 10 -7.59 17.84 10.45
CA HIS A 10 -7.43 17.30 9.10
C HIS A 10 -5.99 17.45 8.58
N LEU A 11 -5.29 18.56 8.92
CA LEU A 11 -3.89 18.76 8.58
C LEU A 11 -3.00 17.76 9.32
N TRP A 12 -3.30 17.49 10.59
CA TRP A 12 -2.56 16.51 11.37
C TRP A 12 -2.77 15.08 10.84
N VAL A 13 -3.99 14.71 10.46
CA VAL A 13 -4.25 13.43 9.81
C VAL A 13 -3.48 13.30 8.50
N ALA A 14 -3.49 14.35 7.66
CA ALA A 14 -2.72 14.37 6.41
C ALA A 14 -1.22 14.27 6.66
N LEU A 15 -0.69 14.97 7.66
CA LEU A 15 0.71 14.90 8.05
C LEU A 15 1.09 13.50 8.55
N THR A 16 0.26 12.88 9.39
CA THR A 16 0.48 11.51 9.88
C THR A 16 0.53 10.51 8.73
N ALA A 17 -0.44 10.58 7.81
CA ALA A 17 -0.48 9.67 6.65
C ALA A 17 0.72 9.90 5.70
N THR A 18 1.13 11.16 5.51
CA THR A 18 2.29 11.52 4.69
C THR A 18 3.59 11.04 5.33
N LEU A 19 3.75 11.22 6.64
CA LEU A 19 4.92 10.75 7.38
C LEU A 19 5.03 9.22 7.34
N PHE A 20 3.92 8.51 7.52
CA PHE A 20 3.85 7.07 7.33
C PHE A 20 4.34 6.67 5.93
N GLY A 21 3.78 7.29 4.88
CA GLY A 21 4.14 6.98 3.50
C GLY A 21 5.62 7.26 3.21
N ALA A 22 6.16 8.37 3.73
CA ALA A 22 7.57 8.70 3.59
C ALA A 22 8.49 7.67 4.26
N ILE A 23 8.13 7.18 5.45
CA ILE A 23 8.89 6.14 6.15
C ILE A 23 8.86 4.82 5.36
N ALA A 24 7.68 4.38 4.93
CA ALA A 24 7.53 3.13 4.17
C ALA A 24 8.25 3.20 2.81
N LEU A 25 8.19 4.36 2.14
CA LEU A 25 8.92 4.58 0.89
C LEU A 25 10.43 4.61 1.11
N TYR A 26 10.91 5.24 2.18
CA TYR A 26 12.33 5.24 2.54
C TYR A 26 12.84 3.82 2.79
N GLN A 27 12.08 2.99 3.51
CA GLN A 27 12.44 1.58 3.73
C GLN A 27 12.56 0.81 2.40
N SER A 28 11.64 1.05 1.46
CA SER A 28 11.71 0.41 0.15
C SER A 28 12.92 0.90 -0.67
N LEU A 29 13.09 2.21 -0.83
CA LEU A 29 14.06 2.78 -1.77
C LEU A 29 15.48 2.86 -1.22
N ALA A 30 15.66 3.21 0.06
CA ALA A 30 16.97 3.43 0.64
C ALA A 30 17.56 2.15 1.26
N ILE A 31 16.71 1.28 1.80
CA ILE A 31 17.13 0.02 2.43
C ILE A 31 17.01 -1.16 1.44
N GLY A 32 16.21 -1.02 0.38
CA GLY A 32 15.98 -2.11 -0.57
C GLY A 32 15.07 -3.19 0.00
N LEU A 33 14.13 -2.82 0.88
CA LEU A 33 13.27 -3.75 1.63
C LEU A 33 12.16 -4.38 0.75
N VAL A 34 12.46 -4.84 -0.45
CA VAL A 34 11.54 -5.66 -1.24
C VAL A 34 11.72 -7.10 -0.79
N LEU A 35 10.67 -7.72 -0.26
CA LEU A 35 10.76 -9.09 0.26
C LEU A 35 10.85 -10.10 -0.89
N ASP A 36 11.57 -11.18 -0.63
CA ASP A 36 11.72 -12.31 -1.55
C ASP A 36 10.38 -12.93 -1.93
N ASP A 37 9.44 -13.04 -0.99
CA ASP A 37 8.08 -13.53 -1.24
C ASP A 37 7.34 -12.72 -2.32
N ALA A 38 7.60 -11.42 -2.46
CA ALA A 38 6.97 -10.58 -3.48
C ALA A 38 7.39 -10.99 -4.91
N TYR A 39 8.59 -11.57 -5.07
CA TYR A 39 9.07 -12.02 -6.37
C TYR A 39 8.29 -13.20 -6.92
N ILE A 40 7.53 -13.93 -6.11
CA ILE A 40 6.62 -14.95 -6.60
C ILE A 40 5.57 -14.29 -7.51
N SER A 41 4.88 -13.28 -7.00
CA SER A 41 3.87 -12.54 -7.77
C SER A 41 4.48 -11.81 -8.98
N PHE A 42 5.68 -11.23 -8.82
CA PHE A 42 6.35 -10.52 -9.91
C PHE A 42 6.73 -11.47 -11.06
N ARG A 43 7.14 -12.69 -10.74
CA ARG A 43 7.47 -13.68 -11.76
C ARG A 43 6.25 -14.09 -12.57
N TYR A 44 5.11 -14.31 -11.93
CA TYR A 44 3.84 -14.54 -12.63
C TYR A 44 3.45 -13.33 -13.49
N ALA A 45 3.64 -12.12 -12.96
CA ALA A 45 3.34 -10.88 -13.66
C ALA A 45 4.17 -10.70 -14.94
N VAL A 46 5.49 -10.90 -14.86
CA VAL A 46 6.42 -10.83 -16.01
C VAL A 46 6.02 -11.85 -17.07
N ARG A 47 5.78 -13.10 -16.68
CA ARG A 47 5.41 -14.17 -17.63
C ARG A 47 4.07 -13.89 -18.31
N TRP A 48 3.09 -13.43 -17.55
CA TRP A 48 1.81 -13.06 -18.12
C TRP A 48 1.87 -11.81 -19.01
N ALA A 49 2.74 -10.86 -18.68
CA ALA A 49 3.04 -9.70 -19.52
C ALA A 49 3.70 -10.10 -20.85
N MET A 50 4.58 -11.11 -20.85
CA MET A 50 5.24 -11.66 -22.04
C MET A 50 4.34 -12.56 -22.91
N GLY A 51 3.14 -12.92 -22.43
CA GLY A 51 2.23 -13.81 -23.15
C GLY A 51 2.43 -15.31 -22.86
N ASP A 52 3.28 -15.66 -21.89
CA ASP A 52 3.56 -17.06 -21.49
C ASP A 52 2.48 -17.67 -20.58
N GLY A 53 1.38 -16.96 -20.37
CA GLY A 53 0.32 -17.32 -19.43
C GLY A 53 0.70 -17.13 -17.96
N LEU A 54 -0.26 -17.40 -17.07
CA LEU A 54 -0.06 -17.34 -15.62
C LEU A 54 0.65 -18.61 -15.16
N SER A 55 1.97 -18.63 -15.33
CA SER A 55 2.85 -19.74 -14.98
C SER A 55 4.09 -19.21 -14.26
N PHE A 56 4.65 -19.98 -13.34
CA PHE A 56 5.93 -19.64 -12.70
C PHE A 56 7.12 -20.06 -13.56
N ASN A 57 7.10 -21.29 -14.07
CA ASN A 57 8.11 -21.84 -14.99
C ASN A 57 7.50 -22.05 -16.38
N PRO A 58 8.32 -22.13 -17.45
CA PRO A 58 7.87 -22.60 -18.76
C PRO A 58 7.19 -23.98 -18.67
N GLY A 59 6.15 -24.17 -19.48
CA GLY A 59 5.33 -25.39 -19.47
C GLY A 59 3.85 -25.08 -19.22
N PRO A 60 3.06 -26.09 -18.82
CA PRO A 60 1.65 -25.90 -18.50
C PRO A 60 1.45 -24.84 -17.40
N PRO A 61 0.42 -23.99 -17.49
CA PRO A 61 0.09 -23.05 -16.43
C PRO A 61 -0.16 -23.76 -15.09
N THR A 62 0.41 -23.23 -14.03
CA THR A 62 0.25 -23.72 -12.66
C THR A 62 -0.07 -22.52 -11.79
N GLU A 63 -1.16 -22.59 -11.03
CA GLU A 63 -1.50 -21.54 -10.08
C GLU A 63 -0.70 -21.74 -8.79
N GLY A 64 0.14 -20.77 -8.44
CA GLY A 64 0.98 -20.80 -7.25
C GLY A 64 1.08 -19.44 -6.56
N TYR A 65 0.13 -18.55 -6.84
CA TYR A 65 -0.05 -17.27 -6.16
C TYR A 65 -1.35 -17.30 -5.36
N THR A 66 -1.42 -16.52 -4.28
CA THR A 66 -2.63 -16.34 -3.45
C THR A 66 -3.25 -14.96 -3.61
N ASN A 67 -2.64 -14.10 -4.43
CA ASN A 67 -2.93 -12.68 -4.56
C ASN A 67 -3.19 -12.30 -6.03
N PHE A 68 -4.19 -12.93 -6.66
CA PHE A 68 -4.47 -12.76 -8.09
C PHE A 68 -4.56 -11.29 -8.55
N LEU A 69 -5.28 -10.44 -7.80
CA LEU A 69 -5.39 -9.01 -8.12
C LEU A 69 -4.01 -8.32 -8.14
N TRP A 70 -3.12 -8.69 -7.22
CA TRP A 70 -1.77 -8.15 -7.13
C TRP A 70 -0.90 -8.59 -8.31
N VAL A 71 -0.99 -9.87 -8.71
CA VAL A 71 -0.34 -10.39 -9.92
C VAL A 71 -0.81 -9.65 -11.15
N VAL A 72 -2.12 -9.42 -11.29
CA VAL A 72 -2.70 -8.72 -12.44
C VAL A 72 -2.21 -7.28 -12.50
N LEU A 73 -2.20 -6.59 -11.37
CA LEU A 73 -1.73 -5.21 -11.28
C LEU A 73 -0.24 -5.09 -11.64
N ALA A 74 0.59 -5.97 -11.08
CA ALA A 74 2.01 -6.05 -11.44
C ALA A 74 2.20 -6.31 -12.95
N ALA A 75 1.40 -7.21 -13.54
CA ALA A 75 1.50 -7.52 -14.97
C ALA A 75 1.15 -6.32 -15.86
N VAL A 76 0.22 -5.46 -15.44
CA VAL A 76 -0.08 -4.21 -16.15
C VAL A 76 1.13 -3.29 -16.16
N PHE A 77 1.84 -3.16 -15.03
CA PHE A 77 3.08 -2.38 -14.97
C PHE A 77 4.20 -2.97 -15.83
N GLU A 78 4.38 -4.30 -15.79
CA GLU A 78 5.36 -4.99 -16.65
C GLU A 78 5.08 -4.75 -18.14
N ARG A 79 3.81 -4.76 -18.56
CA ARG A 79 3.41 -4.49 -19.96
C ARG A 79 3.76 -3.08 -20.45
N VAL A 80 3.79 -2.10 -19.55
CA VAL A 80 4.18 -0.72 -19.88
C VAL A 80 5.67 -0.45 -19.60
N GLY A 81 6.47 -1.49 -19.34
CA GLY A 81 7.91 -1.40 -19.13
C GLY A 81 8.33 -0.91 -17.76
N MET A 82 7.43 -0.94 -16.77
CA MET A 82 7.73 -0.55 -15.39
C MET A 82 7.91 -1.78 -14.51
N ALA A 83 9.15 -2.11 -14.19
CA ALA A 83 9.50 -3.34 -13.47
C ALA A 83 8.86 -3.41 -12.07
N SER A 84 8.24 -4.55 -11.76
CA SER A 84 7.49 -4.79 -10.52
C SER A 84 8.28 -4.53 -9.23
N PRO A 85 9.59 -4.89 -9.12
CA PRO A 85 10.36 -4.61 -7.91
C PRO A 85 10.46 -3.13 -7.55
N GLY A 86 10.37 -2.22 -8.53
CA GLY A 86 10.39 -0.78 -8.29
C GLY A 86 8.99 -0.17 -8.14
N THR A 87 7.98 -0.74 -8.79
CA THR A 87 6.63 -0.15 -8.83
C THR A 87 5.71 -0.63 -7.72
N MET A 88 5.71 -1.94 -7.46
CA MET A 88 4.75 -2.54 -6.53
C MET A 88 4.94 -2.10 -5.07
N PRO A 89 6.16 -1.81 -4.58
CA PRO A 89 6.32 -1.15 -3.30
C PRO A 89 5.63 0.22 -3.21
N ILE A 90 5.68 1.03 -4.27
CA ILE A 90 5.03 2.34 -4.31
C ILE A 90 3.51 2.17 -4.23
N VAL A 91 2.95 1.19 -4.95
CA VAL A 91 1.53 0.84 -4.87
C VAL A 91 1.14 0.42 -3.45
N GLY A 92 1.97 -0.41 -2.80
CA GLY A 92 1.76 -0.82 -1.41
C GLY A 92 1.78 0.36 -0.44
N VAL A 93 2.71 1.31 -0.62
CA VAL A 93 2.78 2.54 0.18
C VAL A 93 1.53 3.38 0.01
N ILE A 94 1.06 3.57 -1.22
CA ILE A 94 -0.19 4.29 -1.51
C ILE A 94 -1.37 3.62 -0.81
N ALA A 95 -1.48 2.29 -0.91
CA ALA A 95 -2.53 1.53 -0.21
C ALA A 95 -2.43 1.70 1.31
N GLY A 96 -1.22 1.67 1.88
CA GLY A 96 -1.01 1.89 3.32
C GLY A 96 -1.40 3.30 3.78
N VAL A 97 -1.12 4.32 2.97
CA VAL A 97 -1.58 5.71 3.22
C VAL A 97 -3.11 5.75 3.23
N CYS A 98 -3.77 5.07 2.29
CA CYS A 98 -5.22 4.95 2.26
C CYS A 98 -5.77 4.23 3.51
N VAL A 99 -5.11 3.16 4.00
CA VAL A 99 -5.49 2.46 5.24
C VAL A 99 -5.44 3.40 6.44
N VAL A 100 -4.36 4.17 6.60
CA VAL A 100 -4.23 5.19 7.68
C VAL A 100 -5.34 6.24 7.57
N TRP A 101 -5.61 6.71 6.37
CA TRP A 101 -6.65 7.71 6.11
C TRP A 101 -8.05 7.20 6.41
N VAL A 102 -8.38 5.99 5.96
CA VAL A 102 -9.67 5.33 6.23
C VAL A 102 -9.83 5.08 7.73
N ALA A 103 -8.81 4.60 8.43
CA ALA A 103 -8.87 4.41 9.88
C ALA A 103 -9.18 5.72 10.63
N ALA A 104 -8.51 6.82 10.26
CA ALA A 104 -8.79 8.14 10.81
C ALA A 104 -10.22 8.60 10.51
N ARG A 105 -10.70 8.39 9.28
CA ARG A 105 -12.04 8.82 8.86
C ARG A 105 -13.15 8.00 9.52
N SER A 106 -12.95 6.71 9.72
CA SER A 106 -13.91 5.79 10.35
C SER A 106 -14.11 6.05 11.84
N ALA A 107 -13.09 6.59 12.51
CA ALA A 107 -13.17 6.94 13.93
C ALA A 107 -13.79 8.33 14.21
N SER A 108 -14.03 9.14 13.17
CA SER A 108 -14.58 10.48 13.36
C SER A 108 -16.01 10.42 13.91
N GLY A 109 -16.26 11.12 15.02
CA GLY A 109 -17.60 11.31 15.56
C GLY A 109 -18.42 12.36 14.82
N ASN A 110 -17.83 13.04 13.82
CA ASN A 110 -18.48 14.11 13.07
C ASN A 110 -18.56 13.77 11.58
N ALA A 111 -19.77 13.72 11.03
CA ALA A 111 -19.99 13.51 9.61
C ALA A 111 -19.29 14.57 8.73
N ALA A 112 -19.05 15.77 9.27
CA ALA A 112 -18.50 16.92 8.56
C ALA A 112 -16.98 17.09 8.67
N GLY A 113 -16.22 16.21 9.34
CA GLY A 113 -14.76 16.41 9.45
C GLY A 113 -14.00 15.39 10.28
N TYR A 114 -12.80 15.77 10.72
CA TYR A 114 -11.92 14.97 11.60
C TYR A 114 -11.90 15.56 13.00
N ASP A 115 -11.89 14.69 14.01
CA ASP A 115 -11.81 15.06 15.43
C ASP A 115 -10.61 14.37 16.10
N ALA A 116 -10.44 14.55 17.41
CA ALA A 116 -9.33 13.93 18.14
C ALA A 116 -9.29 12.40 18.00
N ARG A 117 -10.44 11.73 17.84
CA ARG A 117 -10.52 10.28 17.67
C ARG A 117 -9.95 9.85 16.33
N SER A 118 -10.17 10.64 15.28
CA SER A 118 -9.54 10.44 13.98
C SER A 118 -8.02 10.43 14.07
N LEU A 119 -7.44 11.39 14.79
CA LEU A 119 -5.99 11.48 14.93
C LEU A 119 -5.44 10.29 15.73
N VAL A 120 -6.12 9.89 16.81
CA VAL A 120 -5.73 8.73 17.61
C VAL A 120 -5.80 7.44 16.79
N ALA A 121 -6.91 7.19 16.07
CA ALA A 121 -7.07 5.99 15.26
C ALA A 121 -6.06 5.93 14.12
N GLY A 122 -5.93 7.01 13.35
CA GLY A 122 -4.94 7.10 12.27
C GLY A 122 -3.51 6.96 12.77
N GLY A 123 -3.20 7.59 13.91
CA GLY A 123 -1.89 7.50 14.56
C GLY A 123 -1.55 6.07 15.01
N ILE A 124 -2.48 5.36 15.66
CA ILE A 124 -2.29 3.96 16.08
C ILE A 124 -2.01 3.07 14.86
N VAL A 125 -2.80 3.22 13.79
CA VAL A 125 -2.63 2.42 12.57
C VAL A 125 -1.33 2.76 11.85
N ALA A 126 -0.94 4.04 11.80
CA ALA A 126 0.30 4.49 11.17
C ALA A 126 1.57 3.97 11.85
N VAL A 127 1.52 3.67 13.15
CA VAL A 127 2.66 3.10 13.89
C VAL A 127 2.55 1.60 14.13
N ALA A 128 1.51 0.95 13.58
CA ALA A 128 1.32 -0.48 13.71
C ALA A 128 2.47 -1.21 12.99
N PRO A 129 3.30 -2.01 13.69
CA PRO A 129 4.53 -2.57 13.12
C PRO A 129 4.30 -3.37 11.83
N GLY A 130 3.20 -4.12 11.75
CA GLY A 130 2.84 -4.87 10.55
C GLY A 130 2.62 -3.97 9.34
N LEU A 131 1.81 -2.92 9.47
CA LEU A 131 1.52 -2.02 8.35
C LEU A 131 2.76 -1.22 7.95
N THR A 132 3.51 -0.68 8.92
CA THR A 132 4.73 0.09 8.65
C THR A 132 5.78 -0.75 7.95
N PHE A 133 5.96 -2.01 8.36
CA PHE A 133 6.94 -2.91 7.75
C PHE A 133 6.51 -3.36 6.35
N TYR A 134 5.28 -3.84 6.18
CA TYR A 134 4.86 -4.49 4.93
C TYR A 134 4.40 -3.52 3.83
N ALA A 135 4.05 -2.26 4.14
CA ALA A 135 3.54 -1.34 3.11
C ALA A 135 4.55 -1.08 1.98
N GLY A 136 5.85 -1.09 2.29
CA GLY A 136 6.92 -0.86 1.31
C GLY A 136 7.59 -2.11 0.75
N THR A 137 7.06 -3.32 1.00
CA THR A 137 7.78 -4.56 0.69
C THR A 137 7.51 -5.16 -0.69
N GLY A 138 6.56 -4.57 -1.42
CA GLY A 138 6.07 -5.13 -2.68
C GLY A 138 5.04 -6.25 -2.50
N LEU A 139 4.66 -6.58 -1.26
CA LEU A 139 3.54 -7.46 -0.96
C LEU A 139 2.20 -6.71 -1.01
N GLU A 140 1.13 -7.45 -1.23
CA GLU A 140 -0.25 -6.93 -1.27
C GLU A 140 -0.80 -6.53 0.10
N THR A 141 -0.08 -6.78 1.20
CA THR A 141 -0.59 -6.72 2.59
C THR A 141 -1.35 -5.43 2.90
N ALA A 142 -0.83 -4.28 2.47
CA ALA A 142 -1.49 -2.99 2.69
C ALA A 142 -2.77 -2.83 1.85
N LEU A 143 -2.77 -3.34 0.61
CA LEU A 143 -3.96 -3.36 -0.23
C LEU A 143 -5.01 -4.34 0.31
N TYR A 144 -4.59 -5.52 0.76
CA TYR A 144 -5.48 -6.50 1.39
C TYR A 144 -6.16 -5.93 2.65
N THR A 145 -5.43 -5.15 3.45
CA THR A 145 -5.99 -4.50 4.65
C THR A 145 -7.05 -3.44 4.33
N LEU A 146 -7.06 -2.90 3.10
CA LEU A 146 -7.97 -1.84 2.70
C LEU A 146 -9.39 -2.33 2.34
N PHE A 147 -9.57 -3.64 2.09
CA PHE A 147 -10.84 -4.27 1.67
C PHE A 147 -11.33 -5.27 2.70
#